data_AF-A0A3S0DKM9-F1
#
_entry.id   AF-A0A3S0DKM9-F1
#
_cell.length_a   1.000
_cell.length_b   1.000
_cell.length_c   1.000
_cell.angle_alpha   90.00
_cell.angle_beta   90.00
_cell.angle_gamma   90.00
#
_symmetry.space_group_name_H-M   'P 1'
#
loop_
_entity.id
_entity.type
_entity.pdbx_description
1 polymer ?
#
loop_
_entity_poly.entity_id
_entity_poly.type
_entity_poly.pdbx_seq_one_letter_code
_entity_poly.pdbx_strand_id
1 'polypeptide(L)'
;MTVTTLTAPFRRPAFAFPFPSPALAAGAYVGAWIVGLTAFGTGPGANATATEVAAWYADHRLTSVLQSISVHGVAALALLGVLVAAHRSVRSNRIALAAGMAAVALSIVQLGLGVGRSAWSTGTMTSDLVDAIDRLDGLKMFALAVMIGTAVRGLRSVGLVGRPMAVTGLFATVALAVSGAGYLLDVAPLEAAAFVSLPLLLVWVGTLGVRVARTAR
;
A
#
# COMPACT_ATOMS: atom_id res chain seq x y z
N MET A 1 20.10 37.45 43.37
CA MET A 1 20.18 37.06 41.95
C MET A 1 19.11 36.02 41.69
N THR A 2 18.05 36.38 40.98
CA THR A 2 16.90 35.51 40.72
C THR A 2 17.07 34.93 39.32
N VAL A 3 17.33 33.63 39.21
CA VAL A 3 17.52 32.94 37.93
C VAL A 3 16.14 32.62 37.35
N THR A 4 15.69 33.44 36.41
CA THR A 4 14.46 33.20 35.64
C THR A 4 14.75 32.16 34.55
N THR A 5 14.30 30.93 34.76
CA THR A 5 14.44 29.85 33.76
C THR A 5 13.38 30.01 32.67
N LEU A 6 13.77 30.57 31.52
CA LEU A 6 12.96 30.63 30.31
C LEU A 6 12.82 29.22 29.70
N THR A 7 11.74 28.52 30.03
CA THR A 7 11.34 27.28 29.36
C THR A 7 10.57 27.63 28.09
N ALA A 8 11.28 27.77 26.97
CA ALA A 8 10.63 27.85 25.67
C ALA A 8 9.92 26.52 25.37
N PRO A 9 8.62 26.52 25.00
CA PRO A 9 7.93 25.30 24.62
C PRO A 9 8.53 24.77 23.32
N PHE A 10 9.14 23.58 23.38
CA PHE A 10 9.53 22.80 22.20
C PHE A 10 8.27 22.44 21.40
N ARG A 11 7.91 23.24 20.39
CA ARG A 11 6.97 22.81 19.35
C ARG A 11 7.69 21.78 18.49
N ARG A 12 7.27 20.52 18.58
CA ARG A 12 7.74 19.47 17.66
C ARG A 12 7.43 19.92 16.23
N PRO A 13 8.36 19.79 15.26
CA PRO A 13 8.06 20.07 13.87
C PRO A 13 6.88 19.18 13.44
N ALA A 14 5.77 19.82 13.10
CA ALA A 14 4.63 19.14 12.53
C ALA A 14 5.01 18.82 11.08
N PHE A 15 5.47 17.59 10.83
CA PHE A 15 5.49 17.07 9.47
C PHE A 15 4.05 17.14 8.94
N ALA A 16 3.83 18.08 8.02
CA ALA A 16 2.56 18.25 7.34
C ALA A 16 2.42 17.09 6.36
N PHE A 17 1.58 16.11 6.69
CA PHE A 17 1.17 15.11 5.71
C PHE A 17 0.35 15.81 4.61
N PRO A 18 0.47 15.38 3.34
CA PRO A 18 -0.27 16.00 2.24
C PRO A 18 -1.78 15.83 2.33
N PHE A 19 -2.27 15.02 3.27
CA PHE A 19 -3.69 14.78 3.49
C PHE A 19 -4.17 15.47 4.77
N PRO A 20 -5.11 16.43 4.68
CA PRO A 20 -5.58 17.16 5.85
C PRO A 20 -6.52 16.34 6.74
N SER A 21 -6.98 15.17 6.29
CA SER A 21 -7.71 14.23 7.12
C SER A 21 -7.47 12.76 6.74
N PRO A 22 -7.67 11.81 7.68
CA PRO A 22 -7.53 10.38 7.40
C PRO A 22 -8.53 9.86 6.36
N ALA A 23 -9.70 10.49 6.25
CA ALA A 23 -10.71 10.15 5.24
C ALA A 23 -10.24 10.52 3.82
N LEU A 24 -9.61 11.69 3.66
CA LEU A 24 -9.03 12.10 2.38
C LEU A 24 -7.84 11.23 2.00
N ALA A 25 -6.99 10.87 2.96
CA ALA A 25 -5.92 9.91 2.73
C ALA A 25 -6.47 8.55 2.25
N ALA A 26 -7.50 8.02 2.92
CA ALA A 26 -8.12 6.76 2.49
C ALA A 26 -8.82 6.88 1.12
N GLY A 27 -9.46 8.01 0.84
CA GLY A 27 -10.03 8.29 -0.49
C GLY A 27 -8.96 8.34 -1.59
N ALA A 28 -7.84 9.01 -1.34
CA ALA A 28 -6.70 9.05 -2.26
C ALA A 28 -6.07 7.67 -2.47
N TYR A 29 -5.99 6.85 -1.42
CA TYR A 29 -5.52 5.46 -1.52
C TYR A 29 -6.39 4.63 -2.48
N VAL A 30 -7.72 4.68 -2.28
CA VAL A 30 -8.67 3.96 -3.12
C VAL A 30 -8.67 4.50 -4.56
N GLY A 31 -8.71 5.82 -4.71
CA GLY A 31 -8.69 6.48 -6.02
C GLY A 31 -7.43 6.15 -6.82
N ALA A 32 -6.25 6.15 -6.17
CA ALA A 32 -4.99 5.83 -6.83
C ALA A 32 -4.94 4.39 -7.37
N TRP A 33 -5.52 3.42 -6.66
CA TRP A 33 -5.65 2.06 -7.17
C TRP A 33 -6.64 1.96 -8.33
N ILE A 34 -7.81 2.60 -8.22
CA ILE A 34 -8.83 2.57 -9.29
C ILE A 34 -8.25 3.19 -10.57
N VAL A 35 -7.66 4.38 -10.48
CA VAL A 35 -7.01 5.05 -11.62
C VAL A 35 -5.87 4.19 -12.16
N GLY A 36 -5.02 3.67 -11.28
CA GLY A 36 -3.90 2.80 -11.65
C GLY A 36 -4.31 1.57 -12.46
N LEU A 37 -5.43 0.94 -12.12
CA LEU A 37 -5.91 -0.27 -12.79
C LEU A 37 -6.74 0.00 -14.05
N THR A 38 -7.39 1.16 -14.15
CA THR A 38 -8.36 1.43 -15.23
C THR A 38 -7.85 2.37 -16.32
N ALA A 39 -6.91 3.27 -16.00
CA ALA A 39 -6.52 4.34 -16.91
C ALA A 39 -5.28 4.03 -17.78
N PHE A 40 -4.45 3.03 -17.42
CA PHE A 40 -3.11 2.85 -18.00
C PHE A 40 -2.89 1.51 -18.73
N GLY A 41 -3.94 0.72 -18.91
CA GLY A 41 -3.88 -0.59 -19.56
C GLY A 41 -3.37 -1.71 -18.66
N THR A 42 -3.64 -2.94 -19.05
CA THR A 42 -3.08 -4.14 -18.40
C THR A 42 -1.75 -4.48 -19.07
N GLY A 43 -0.75 -4.83 -18.25
CA GLY A 43 0.56 -5.28 -18.75
C GLY A 43 0.48 -6.59 -19.55
N PRO A 44 1.64 -7.10 -20.01
CA PRO A 44 1.73 -8.40 -20.68
C PRO A 44 1.11 -9.51 -19.82
N GLY A 45 0.56 -10.54 -20.48
CA GLY A 45 0.04 -11.72 -19.78
C GLY A 45 1.16 -12.53 -19.10
N ALA A 46 0.79 -13.34 -18.09
CA ALA A 46 1.74 -14.17 -17.34
C ALA A 46 2.51 -15.20 -18.19
N ASN A 47 2.03 -15.50 -19.40
CA ASN A 47 2.68 -16.39 -20.36
C ASN A 47 3.44 -15.66 -21.48
N ALA A 48 3.59 -14.33 -21.39
CA ALA A 48 4.34 -13.55 -22.36
C ALA A 48 5.83 -13.88 -22.30
N THR A 49 6.46 -14.01 -23.46
CA THR A 49 7.91 -14.18 -23.59
C THR A 49 8.65 -12.91 -23.17
N ALA A 50 9.92 -13.03 -22.79
CA ALA A 50 10.75 -11.87 -22.43
C ALA A 50 10.81 -10.81 -23.56
N THR A 51 10.77 -11.25 -24.83
CA THR A 51 10.73 -10.35 -25.99
C THR A 51 9.41 -9.59 -26.08
N GLU A 52 8.27 -10.26 -25.84
CA GLU A 52 6.95 -9.60 -25.80
C GLU A 52 6.85 -8.62 -24.63
N VAL A 53 7.37 -8.99 -23.45
CA VAL A 53 7.43 -8.12 -22.28
C VAL A 53 8.27 -6.87 -22.57
N ALA A 54 9.46 -7.03 -23.15
CA ALA A 54 10.34 -5.92 -23.50
C ALA A 54 9.71 -5.00 -24.55
N ALA A 55 9.08 -5.56 -25.59
CA ALA A 55 8.39 -4.80 -26.61
C ALA A 55 7.23 -3.98 -26.02
N TRP A 56 6.39 -4.61 -25.20
CA TRP A 56 5.25 -3.93 -24.58
C TRP A 56 5.70 -2.73 -23.75
N TYR A 57 6.71 -2.89 -22.88
CA TYR A 57 7.18 -1.80 -22.04
C TYR A 57 7.95 -0.73 -22.81
N ALA A 58 8.54 -1.05 -23.95
CA ALA A 58 9.12 -0.05 -24.85
C ALA A 58 8.03 0.86 -25.45
N ASP A 59 6.88 0.28 -25.82
CA ASP A 59 5.75 1.00 -26.41
C ASP A 59 4.89 1.75 -25.38
N HIS A 60 4.87 1.28 -24.13
CA HIS A 60 4.00 1.78 -23.05
C HIS A 60 4.76 2.46 -21.90
N ARG A 61 5.93 3.07 -22.17
CA ARG A 61 6.78 3.66 -21.12
C ARG A 61 6.04 4.66 -20.24
N LEU A 62 5.35 5.63 -20.86
CA LEU A 62 4.68 6.70 -20.12
C LEU A 62 3.52 6.16 -19.27
N THR A 63 2.67 5.31 -19.84
CA THR A 63 1.54 4.72 -19.12
C THR A 63 2.02 3.81 -17.98
N SER A 64 3.08 3.03 -18.19
CA SER A 64 3.75 2.24 -17.15
C SER A 64 4.28 3.11 -15.99
N VAL A 65 4.92 4.24 -16.29
CA VAL A 65 5.39 5.19 -15.27
C VAL A 65 4.23 5.79 -14.48
N LEU A 66 3.19 6.27 -15.17
CA LEU A 66 2.02 6.88 -14.53
C LEU A 66 1.26 5.87 -13.66
N GLN A 67 1.13 4.63 -14.13
CA GLN A 67 0.56 3.53 -13.36
C GLN A 67 1.36 3.27 -12.09
N SER A 68 2.70 3.18 -12.20
CA SER A 68 3.57 3.00 -11.04
C SER A 68 3.49 4.16 -10.04
N ILE A 69 3.47 5.40 -10.52
CA ILE A 69 3.30 6.60 -9.67
C ILE A 69 1.97 6.51 -8.91
N SER A 70 0.89 6.13 -9.59
CA SER A 70 -0.43 5.99 -8.96
C SER A 70 -0.42 4.89 -7.89
N VAL A 71 -0.10 3.64 -8.29
CA VAL A 71 -0.26 2.45 -7.45
C VAL A 71 0.81 2.33 -6.37
N HIS A 72 2.06 2.68 -6.67
CA HIS A 72 3.19 2.49 -5.77
C HIS A 72 3.63 3.78 -5.07
N GLY A 73 3.32 4.95 -5.64
CA GLY A 73 3.63 6.26 -5.06
C GLY A 73 2.46 6.83 -4.25
N VAL A 74 1.42 7.30 -4.96
CA VAL A 74 0.28 8.00 -4.35
C VAL A 74 -0.43 7.09 -3.34
N ALA A 75 -0.71 5.84 -3.70
CA ALA A 75 -1.35 4.92 -2.77
C ALA A 75 -0.45 4.64 -1.52
N ALA A 76 0.87 4.52 -1.68
CA ALA A 76 1.75 4.29 -0.54
C ALA A 76 1.75 5.46 0.45
N LEU A 77 1.86 6.70 -0.06
CA LEU A 77 1.80 7.91 0.77
C LEU A 77 0.43 8.08 1.44
N ALA A 78 -0.64 7.77 0.72
CA ALA A 78 -2.00 7.80 1.23
C ALA A 78 -2.22 6.77 2.35
N LEU A 79 -1.74 5.52 2.17
CA LEU A 79 -1.77 4.49 3.19
C LEU A 79 -0.98 4.91 4.43
N LEU A 80 0.21 5.48 4.26
CA LEU A 80 1.01 6.02 5.35
C LEU A 80 0.22 7.05 6.18
N GLY A 81 -0.50 7.96 5.52
CA GLY A 81 -1.37 8.93 6.19
C GLY A 81 -2.46 8.27 7.06
N VAL A 82 -3.12 7.22 6.53
CA VAL A 82 -4.13 6.45 7.28
C VAL A 82 -3.50 5.73 8.48
N LEU A 83 -2.33 5.11 8.30
CA LEU A 83 -1.63 4.37 9.36
C LEU A 83 -1.18 5.27 10.51
N VAL A 84 -0.57 6.41 10.19
CA VAL A 84 -0.13 7.38 11.20
C VAL A 84 -1.33 7.94 11.96
N ALA A 85 -2.42 8.27 11.26
CA ALA A 85 -3.63 8.76 11.91
C ALA A 85 -4.24 7.71 12.84
N ALA A 86 -4.45 6.49 12.35
CA ALA A 86 -5.01 5.39 13.15
C ALA A 86 -4.13 5.10 14.38
N HIS A 87 -2.81 5.10 14.22
CA HIS A 87 -1.89 4.90 15.34
C HIS A 87 -1.97 6.02 16.37
N ARG A 88 -2.06 7.29 15.94
CA ARG A 88 -2.18 8.44 16.86
C ARG A 88 -3.49 8.45 17.63
N SER A 89 -4.61 8.09 16.98
CA SER A 89 -5.94 8.15 17.61
C SER A 89 -6.11 7.14 18.75
N VAL A 90 -5.48 5.96 18.67
CA VAL A 90 -5.76 4.87 19.63
C VAL A 90 -4.51 4.15 20.16
N ARG A 91 -3.30 4.67 19.89
CA ARG A 91 -2.02 3.97 20.13
C ARG A 91 -2.09 2.53 19.63
N SER A 92 -2.46 2.39 18.36
CA SER A 92 -2.61 1.10 17.68
C SER A 92 -1.37 0.21 17.85
N ASN A 93 -1.57 -1.10 17.72
CA ASN A 93 -0.53 -2.12 17.82
C ASN A 93 0.73 -1.73 17.02
N ARG A 94 1.90 -1.70 17.69
CA ARG A 94 3.18 -1.36 17.06
C ARG A 94 3.55 -2.32 15.93
N ILE A 95 3.14 -3.58 16.03
CA ILE A 95 3.35 -4.59 14.98
C ILE A 95 2.57 -4.19 13.72
N ALA A 96 1.32 -3.77 13.88
CA ALA A 96 0.51 -3.33 12.75
C ALA A 96 1.12 -2.11 12.07
N LEU A 97 1.60 -1.14 12.85
CA LEU A 97 2.30 0.03 12.32
C LEU A 97 3.58 -0.39 11.57
N ALA A 98 4.44 -1.21 12.18
CA ALA A 98 5.69 -1.65 11.57
C ALA A 98 5.45 -2.41 10.26
N ALA A 99 4.49 -3.33 10.23
CA ALA A 99 4.11 -4.06 9.03
C ALA A 99 3.54 -3.14 7.94
N GLY A 100 2.70 -2.18 8.31
CA GLY A 100 2.22 -1.16 7.37
C GLY A 100 3.33 -0.27 6.82
N MET A 101 4.29 0.14 7.66
CA MET A 101 5.47 0.90 7.23
C MET A 101 6.35 0.09 6.27
N ALA A 102 6.51 -1.22 6.51
CA ALA A 102 7.22 -2.11 5.60
C ALA A 102 6.53 -2.18 4.23
N ALA A 103 5.19 -2.30 4.20
CA ALA A 103 4.43 -2.28 2.95
C ALA A 103 4.59 -0.95 2.18
N VAL A 104 4.61 0.18 2.89
CA VAL A 104 4.88 1.51 2.30
C VAL A 104 6.30 1.55 1.73
N ALA A 105 7.31 1.11 2.48
CA ALA A 105 8.69 1.08 2.01
C ALA A 105 8.87 0.21 0.75
N LEU A 106 8.29 -1.00 0.75
CA LEU A 106 8.28 -1.89 -0.41
C LEU A 106 7.61 -1.25 -1.63
N SER A 107 6.50 -0.52 -1.41
CA SER A 107 5.83 0.22 -2.49
C SER A 107 6.75 1.31 -3.07
N ILE A 108 7.47 2.07 -2.24
CA ILE A 108 8.41 3.08 -2.75
C ILE A 108 9.57 2.45 -3.54
N VAL A 109 10.07 1.28 -3.11
CA VAL A 109 11.07 0.52 -3.88
C VAL A 109 10.49 0.10 -5.24
N GLN A 110 9.27 -0.45 -5.26
CA GLN A 110 8.58 -0.82 -6.50
C GLN A 110 8.34 0.39 -7.42
N LEU A 111 8.05 1.58 -6.87
CA LEU A 111 7.96 2.81 -7.66
C LEU A 111 9.29 3.10 -8.37
N GLY A 112 10.40 3.04 -7.63
CA GLY A 112 11.73 3.25 -8.18
C GLY A 112 12.07 2.24 -9.29
N LEU A 113 11.76 0.96 -9.06
CA LEU A 113 11.97 -0.10 -10.06
C LEU A 113 11.07 0.07 -11.29
N GLY A 114 9.79 0.44 -11.12
CA GLY A 114 8.86 0.64 -12.22
C GLY A 114 9.23 1.84 -13.11
N VAL A 115 9.66 2.94 -12.49
CA VAL A 115 10.23 4.09 -13.21
C VAL A 115 11.54 3.71 -13.89
N GLY A 116 12.42 3.01 -13.18
CA GLY A 116 13.70 2.57 -13.72
C GLY A 116 13.58 1.65 -14.93
N ARG A 117 12.69 0.65 -14.83
CA ARG A 117 12.32 -0.24 -15.93
C ARG A 117 11.90 0.55 -17.17
N SER A 118 11.03 1.55 -16.99
CA SER A 118 10.50 2.35 -18.09
C SER A 118 11.52 3.33 -18.70
N ALA A 119 12.52 3.75 -17.93
CA ALA A 119 13.51 4.73 -18.35
C ALA A 119 14.72 4.11 -19.09
N TRP A 120 15.23 2.97 -18.62
CA TRP A 120 16.54 2.45 -19.07
C TRP A 120 16.62 0.94 -19.29
N SER A 121 15.61 0.14 -18.94
CA SER A 121 15.70 -1.31 -19.19
C SER A 121 15.52 -1.65 -20.67
N THR A 122 16.24 -2.68 -21.14
CA THR A 122 16.12 -3.24 -22.48
C THR A 122 16.31 -4.75 -22.45
N GLY A 123 15.67 -5.47 -23.38
CA GLY A 123 15.81 -6.93 -23.52
C GLY A 123 15.43 -7.69 -22.23
N THR A 124 16.25 -8.66 -21.85
CA THR A 124 16.01 -9.52 -20.67
C THR A 124 16.01 -8.76 -19.35
N MET A 125 16.69 -7.62 -19.27
CA MET A 125 16.68 -6.77 -18.08
C MET A 125 15.25 -6.28 -17.75
N THR A 126 14.42 -6.09 -18.76
CA THR A 126 13.03 -5.66 -18.56
C THR A 126 12.22 -6.77 -17.88
N SER A 127 12.35 -8.03 -18.29
CA SER A 127 11.67 -9.16 -17.65
C SER A 127 12.19 -9.40 -16.24
N ASP A 128 13.51 -9.34 -16.01
CA ASP A 128 14.08 -9.51 -14.67
C ASP A 128 13.55 -8.46 -13.67
N LEU A 129 13.34 -7.23 -14.13
CA LEU A 129 12.74 -6.16 -13.33
C LEU A 129 11.25 -6.38 -13.06
N VAL A 130 10.50 -6.95 -14.01
CA VAL A 130 9.10 -7.33 -13.79
C VAL A 130 9.02 -8.39 -12.70
N ASP A 131 9.79 -9.47 -12.83
CA ASP A 131 9.84 -10.55 -11.84
C ASP A 131 10.23 -10.04 -10.45
N ALA A 132 11.21 -9.14 -10.39
CA ALA A 132 11.63 -8.51 -9.14
C ALA A 132 10.51 -7.65 -8.53
N ILE A 133 9.78 -6.88 -9.34
CA ILE A 133 8.64 -6.07 -8.89
C ILE A 133 7.52 -6.98 -8.36
N ASP A 134 7.24 -8.08 -9.04
CA ASP A 134 6.19 -9.03 -8.67
C ASP A 134 6.50 -9.76 -7.35
N ARG A 135 7.75 -10.21 -7.16
CA ARG A 135 8.20 -10.77 -5.88
C ARG A 135 8.12 -9.77 -4.73
N LEU A 136 8.49 -8.51 -4.97
CA LEU A 136 8.32 -7.44 -3.99
C LEU A 136 6.85 -7.16 -3.69
N ASP A 137 5.96 -7.34 -4.68
CA ASP A 137 4.52 -7.23 -4.50
C ASP A 137 4.02 -8.32 -3.54
N GLY A 138 4.51 -9.54 -3.71
CA GLY A 138 4.24 -10.64 -2.79
C GLY A 138 4.64 -10.35 -1.34
N LEU A 139 5.86 -9.83 -1.12
CA LEU A 139 6.31 -9.41 0.21
C LEU A 139 5.45 -8.30 0.80
N LYS A 140 5.06 -7.33 -0.03
CA LYS A 140 4.18 -6.22 0.38
C LYS A 140 2.80 -6.76 0.78
N MET A 141 2.25 -7.72 0.05
CA MET A 141 0.98 -8.35 0.39
C MET A 141 1.04 -9.05 1.75
N PHE A 142 2.12 -9.77 2.06
CA PHE A 142 2.32 -10.34 3.42
C PHE A 142 2.40 -9.26 4.50
N ALA A 143 3.14 -8.19 4.25
CA ALA A 143 3.23 -7.07 5.20
C ALA A 143 1.85 -6.44 5.46
N LEU A 144 1.03 -6.26 4.42
CA LEU A 144 -0.35 -5.79 4.53
C LEU A 144 -1.26 -6.80 5.27
N ALA A 145 -1.07 -8.11 5.03
CA ALA A 145 -1.82 -9.16 5.72
C ALA A 145 -1.56 -9.12 7.23
N VAL A 146 -0.30 -9.04 7.64
CA VAL A 146 0.13 -8.91 9.05
C VAL A 146 -0.41 -7.62 9.65
N MET A 147 -0.32 -6.51 8.91
CA MET A 147 -0.86 -5.21 9.32
C MET A 147 -2.34 -5.31 9.66
N ILE A 148 -3.17 -5.81 8.75
CA ILE A 148 -4.62 -5.93 8.97
C ILE A 148 -4.92 -6.90 10.12
N GLY A 149 -4.33 -8.10 10.08
CA GLY A 149 -4.62 -9.16 11.05
C GLY A 149 -4.32 -8.74 12.49
N THR A 150 -3.22 -8.01 12.68
CA THR A 150 -2.83 -7.50 14.00
C THR A 150 -3.54 -6.20 14.39
N ALA A 151 -3.91 -5.36 13.42
CA ALA A 151 -4.66 -4.12 13.66
C ALA A 151 -6.09 -4.39 14.14
N VAL A 152 -6.77 -5.41 13.58
CA VAL A 152 -8.17 -5.72 13.91
C VAL A 152 -8.35 -5.91 15.42
N ARG A 153 -7.47 -6.65 16.10
CA ARG A 153 -7.59 -6.88 17.56
C ARG A 153 -7.50 -5.56 18.35
N GLY A 154 -6.50 -4.74 18.05
CA GLY A 154 -6.27 -3.46 18.75
C GLY A 154 -7.34 -2.41 18.45
N LEU A 155 -7.86 -2.37 17.22
CA LEU A 155 -8.91 -1.43 16.83
C LEU A 155 -10.30 -1.85 17.31
N ARG A 156 -10.53 -3.15 17.54
CA ARG A 156 -11.77 -3.66 18.13
C ARG A 156 -11.88 -3.33 19.62
N SER A 157 -10.79 -3.41 20.39
CA SER A 157 -10.82 -3.11 21.82
C SER A 157 -11.20 -1.67 22.15
N VAL A 158 -11.04 -0.76 21.19
CA VAL A 158 -11.39 0.67 21.29
C VAL A 158 -12.64 1.04 20.48
N GLY A 159 -13.40 0.06 19.99
CA GLY A 159 -14.67 0.28 19.29
C GLY A 159 -14.57 0.83 17.86
N LEU A 160 -13.36 1.06 17.32
CA LEU A 160 -13.19 1.56 15.95
C LEU A 160 -13.55 0.52 14.88
N VAL A 161 -13.34 -0.77 15.14
CA VAL A 161 -13.66 -1.87 14.22
C VAL A 161 -14.86 -2.64 14.74
N GLY A 162 -15.95 -2.67 13.97
CA GLY A 162 -17.11 -3.51 14.23
C GLY A 162 -16.96 -4.93 13.67
N ARG A 163 -17.96 -5.80 13.93
CA ARG A 163 -18.01 -7.16 13.39
C ARG A 163 -17.84 -7.26 11.86
N PRO A 164 -18.55 -6.48 11.01
CA PRO A 164 -18.42 -6.62 9.56
C PRO A 164 -17.01 -6.28 9.08
N MET A 165 -16.43 -5.16 9.55
CA MET A 165 -15.09 -4.75 9.16
C MET A 165 -14.00 -5.72 9.63
N ALA A 166 -14.18 -6.39 10.77
CA ALA A 166 -13.27 -7.45 11.21
C ALA A 166 -13.35 -8.69 10.32
N VAL A 167 -14.56 -9.06 9.86
CA VAL A 167 -14.74 -10.17 8.91
C VAL A 167 -14.10 -9.83 7.57
N THR A 168 -14.33 -8.62 7.05
CA THR A 168 -13.62 -8.12 5.85
C THR A 168 -12.11 -8.16 6.06
N GLY A 169 -11.62 -7.72 7.22
CA GLY A 169 -10.19 -7.75 7.55
C GLY A 169 -9.62 -9.17 7.59
N LEU A 170 -10.37 -10.14 8.13
CA LEU A 170 -9.97 -11.55 8.14
C LEU A 170 -9.83 -12.10 6.71
N PHE A 171 -10.85 -11.91 5.87
CA PHE A 171 -10.78 -12.34 4.47
C PHE A 171 -9.67 -11.63 3.71
N ALA A 172 -9.47 -10.32 3.93
CA ALA A 172 -8.38 -9.57 3.33
C ALA A 172 -7.02 -10.14 3.75
N THR A 173 -6.80 -10.41 5.04
CA THR A 173 -5.56 -11.01 5.54
C THR A 173 -5.27 -12.36 4.90
N VAL A 174 -6.26 -13.24 4.82
CA VAL A 174 -6.09 -14.56 4.19
C VAL A 174 -5.81 -14.42 2.70
N ALA A 175 -6.61 -13.64 1.97
CA ALA A 175 -6.46 -13.45 0.54
C ALA A 175 -5.10 -12.81 0.19
N LEU A 176 -4.64 -11.83 0.97
CA LEU A 176 -3.32 -11.20 0.81
C LEU A 176 -2.17 -12.17 1.09
N ALA A 177 -2.30 -13.04 2.09
CA ALA A 177 -1.28 -14.04 2.38
C ALA A 177 -1.20 -15.10 1.28
N VAL A 178 -2.35 -15.54 0.75
CA VAL A 178 -2.43 -16.50 -0.37
C VAL A 178 -1.86 -15.87 -1.64
N SER A 179 -2.29 -14.66 -2.00
CA SER A 179 -1.76 -13.98 -3.19
C SER A 179 -0.27 -13.66 -3.04
N GLY A 180 0.17 -13.24 -1.85
CA GLY A 180 1.57 -13.00 -1.56
C GLY A 180 2.44 -14.24 -1.74
N ALA A 181 1.95 -15.42 -1.35
CA ALA A 181 2.62 -16.69 -1.61
C ALA A 181 2.69 -16.99 -3.11
N GLY A 182 1.62 -16.70 -3.86
CA GLY A 182 1.58 -16.84 -5.32
C GLY A 182 2.70 -16.07 -6.00
N TYR A 183 2.80 -14.76 -5.73
CA TYR A 183 3.84 -13.89 -6.29
C TYR A 183 5.27 -14.26 -5.88
N LEU A 184 5.47 -14.84 -4.69
CA LEU A 184 6.81 -15.26 -4.25
C LEU A 184 7.25 -16.59 -4.86
N LEU A 185 6.31 -17.50 -5.05
CA LEU A 185 6.55 -18.86 -5.52
C LEU A 185 6.29 -19.03 -7.01
N ASP A 186 5.84 -17.97 -7.70
CA ASP A 186 5.49 -17.97 -9.12
C ASP A 186 4.40 -19.02 -9.42
N VAL A 187 3.30 -18.93 -8.66
CA VAL A 187 2.16 -19.87 -8.75
C VAL A 187 0.90 -19.11 -9.16
N ALA A 188 0.63 -19.08 -10.47
CA ALA A 188 -0.46 -18.32 -11.08
C ALA A 188 -1.85 -18.51 -10.42
N PRO A 189 -2.30 -19.72 -10.03
CA PRO A 189 -3.57 -19.88 -9.32
C PRO A 189 -3.65 -19.14 -7.98
N LEU A 190 -2.52 -18.99 -7.28
CA LEU A 190 -2.45 -18.28 -6.02
C LEU A 190 -2.42 -16.76 -6.25
N GLU A 191 -1.74 -16.30 -7.30
CA GLU A 191 -1.74 -14.89 -7.72
C GLU A 191 -3.15 -14.38 -8.00
N ALA A 192 -4.03 -15.23 -8.55
CA ALA A 192 -5.43 -14.89 -8.80
C ALA A 192 -6.18 -14.47 -7.52
N ALA A 193 -5.72 -14.87 -6.32
CA ALA A 193 -6.27 -14.37 -5.07
C ALA A 193 -6.10 -12.84 -4.91
N ALA A 194 -5.19 -12.20 -5.67
CA ALA A 194 -5.02 -10.76 -5.72
C ALA A 194 -6.30 -10.03 -6.20
N PHE A 195 -7.06 -10.63 -7.12
CA PHE A 195 -8.34 -10.08 -7.57
C PHE A 195 -9.37 -9.96 -6.44
N VAL A 196 -9.26 -10.79 -5.41
CA VAL A 196 -10.12 -10.75 -4.22
C VAL A 196 -9.50 -9.90 -3.12
N SER A 197 -8.19 -10.04 -2.91
CA SER A 197 -7.47 -9.39 -1.81
C SER A 197 -7.45 -7.87 -1.97
N LEU A 198 -7.31 -7.36 -3.19
CA LEU A 198 -7.25 -5.92 -3.44
C LEU A 198 -8.58 -5.21 -3.13
N PRO A 199 -9.75 -5.61 -3.68
CA PRO A 199 -11.03 -4.98 -3.30
C PRO A 199 -11.30 -5.01 -1.80
N LEU A 200 -10.99 -6.12 -1.12
CA LEU A 200 -11.14 -6.24 0.32
C LEU A 200 -10.23 -5.26 1.07
N LEU A 201 -8.98 -5.13 0.63
CA LEU A 201 -8.02 -4.16 1.17
C LEU A 201 -8.51 -2.72 0.98
N LEU A 202 -9.00 -2.36 -0.22
CA LEU A 202 -9.52 -1.04 -0.52
C LEU A 202 -10.72 -0.70 0.38
N VAL A 203 -11.68 -1.61 0.51
CA VAL A 203 -12.84 -1.44 1.40
C VAL A 203 -12.40 -1.29 2.86
N TRP A 204 -11.44 -2.10 3.30
CA TRP A 204 -10.97 -2.07 4.68
C TRP A 204 -10.23 -0.78 5.03
N VAL A 205 -9.25 -0.36 4.20
CA VAL A 205 -8.50 0.90 4.39
C VAL A 205 -9.43 2.11 4.26
N GLY A 206 -10.31 2.10 3.25
CA GLY A 206 -11.34 3.12 3.03
C GLY A 206 -12.21 3.34 4.28
N THR A 207 -12.77 2.24 4.81
CA THR A 207 -13.61 2.27 5.99
C THR A 207 -12.83 2.73 7.23
N LEU A 208 -11.58 2.28 7.39
CA LEU A 208 -10.73 2.67 8.51
C LEU A 208 -10.50 4.19 8.53
N GLY A 209 -10.09 4.77 7.39
CA GLY A 209 -9.81 6.21 7.31
C GLY A 209 -11.03 7.07 7.64
N VAL A 210 -12.22 6.70 7.16
CA VAL A 210 -13.47 7.40 7.48
C VAL A 210 -13.78 7.32 8.98
N ARG A 211 -13.63 6.14 9.60
CA ARG A 211 -13.90 5.96 11.02
C ARG A 211 -12.92 6.73 11.90
N VAL A 212 -11.63 6.65 11.59
CA VAL A 212 -10.57 7.40 12.31
C VAL A 212 -10.81 8.91 12.19
N ALA A 213 -11.22 9.41 11.02
CA ALA A 213 -11.54 10.82 10.84
C ALA A 213 -12.74 11.29 11.68
N ARG A 214 -13.72 10.41 11.94
CA ARG A 214 -14.88 10.74 12.79
C ARG A 214 -14.52 10.81 14.27
N THR A 215 -13.53 10.05 14.72
CA THR A 215 -13.06 10.08 16.13
C THR A 215 -12.18 11.28 16.43
N ALA A 216 -11.63 11.94 15.40
CA ALA A 216 -10.81 13.14 15.55
C ALA A 216 -11.61 14.46 15.54
N ARG A 217 -12.93 14.38 15.40
CA ARG A 217 -13.87 15.51 15.54
C ARG A 217 -14.48 15.49 16.92
#